data_AF-A0A2K8K8I4-F1
#
_entry.id   AF-A0A2K8K8I4-F1
#
_cell.length_a   1.000
_cell.length_b   1.000
_cell.length_c   1.000
_cell.angle_alpha   90.00
_cell.angle_beta   90.00
_cell.angle_gamma   90.00
#
_symmetry.space_group_name_H-M   'P 1'
#
loop_
_entity.id
_entity.type
_entity.pdbx_description
1 polymer ?
#
loop_
_entity_poly.entity_id
_entity_poly.type
_entity_poly.pdbx_seq_one_letter_code
_entity_poly.pdbx_strand_id
1 'polypeptide(L)'
;MSDLTQRAAELLADHRDRIDRLDAILVYTLGERFKHTQAVGRLKAQHDLPPSDPTREERQIERLEWLAKEADLDPEFAKKFLNFIISEVIRHHEKLQR
;
A
#
# COMPACT_ATOMS: atom_id res chain seq x y z
N MET A 1 34.16 -19.65 13.18
CA MET A 1 33.17 -19.88 12.11
C MET A 1 33.92 -19.94 10.79
N SER A 2 33.49 -20.74 9.80
CA SER A 2 34.20 -20.76 8.52
C SER A 2 34.08 -19.38 7.85
N ASP A 3 35.08 -19.01 7.06
CA ASP A 3 35.11 -17.75 6.29
C ASP A 3 33.81 -17.53 5.48
N LEU A 4 33.25 -18.62 4.94
CA LEU A 4 31.97 -18.62 4.23
C LEU A 4 30.77 -18.27 5.11
N THR A 5 30.72 -18.76 6.36
CA THR A 5 29.64 -18.41 7.29
C THR A 5 29.69 -16.94 7.69
N GLN A 6 30.89 -16.40 7.92
CA GLN A 6 31.07 -14.99 8.23
C GLN A 6 30.64 -14.10 7.05
N ARG A 7 31.07 -14.45 5.83
CA ARG A 7 30.69 -13.73 4.63
C ARG A 7 29.18 -13.75 4.37
N ALA A 8 28.53 -14.90 4.60
CA ALA A 8 27.08 -15.01 4.47
C ALA A 8 26.34 -14.13 5.49
N ALA A 9 26.84 -14.04 6.73
CA ALA A 9 26.26 -13.18 7.76
C ALA A 9 26.32 -11.70 7.40
N GLU A 10 27.44 -11.24 6.83
CA GLU A 10 27.61 -9.86 6.37
C GLU A 10 26.66 -9.51 5.22
N LEU A 11 26.53 -10.39 4.23
CA LEU A 11 25.60 -10.20 3.11
C LEU A 11 24.15 -10.16 3.61
N LEU A 12 23.80 -11.04 4.55
CA LEU A 12 22.47 -11.06 5.15
C LEU A 12 22.17 -9.76 5.90
N ALA A 13 23.15 -9.21 6.62
CA ALA A 13 23.01 -7.93 7.30
C ALA A 13 22.77 -6.78 6.30
N ASP A 14 23.57 -6.67 5.23
CA ASP A 14 23.39 -5.63 4.21
C ASP A 14 22.02 -5.73 3.52
N HIS A 15 21.54 -6.94 3.23
CA HIS A 15 20.19 -7.13 2.68
C HIS A 15 19.10 -6.67 3.64
N ARG A 16 19.23 -6.97 4.94
CA ARG A 16 18.25 -6.56 5.96
C ARG A 16 18.22 -5.04 6.15
N ASP A 17 19.39 -4.40 6.19
CA ASP A 17 19.48 -2.94 6.26
C ASP A 17 18.79 -2.25 5.08
N ARG A 18 18.81 -2.88 3.89
CA ARG A 18 18.08 -2.38 2.71
C ARG A 18 16.58 -2.61 2.83
N ILE A 19 16.15 -3.77 3.34
CA ILE A 19 14.74 -4.08 3.58
C ILE A 19 14.15 -3.08 4.58
N ASP A 20 14.83 -2.83 5.70
CA ASP A 20 14.36 -1.89 6.73
C ASP A 20 14.16 -0.46 6.17
N ARG A 21 15.03 -0.03 5.24
CA ARG A 21 14.88 1.26 4.54
C ARG A 21 13.67 1.28 3.61
N LEU A 22 13.41 0.19 2.89
CA LEU A 22 12.23 0.06 2.02
C LEU A 22 10.95 0.03 2.85
N ASP A 23 10.95 -0.67 3.99
CA ASP A 23 9.82 -0.72 4.91
C ASP A 23 9.47 0.67 5.45
N ALA A 24 10.48 1.48 5.81
CA ALA A 24 10.26 2.86 6.20
C ALA A 24 9.58 3.67 5.07
N ILE A 25 10.05 3.54 3.82
CA ILE A 25 9.44 4.20 2.66
C ILE A 25 7.98 3.75 2.48
N LEU A 26 7.70 2.46 2.60
CA LEU A 26 6.34 1.92 2.51
C LEU A 26 5.42 2.51 3.58
N VAL A 27 5.86 2.56 4.83
CA VAL A 27 5.08 3.09 5.95
C VAL A 27 4.78 4.58 5.77
N TYR A 28 5.78 5.40 5.43
CA TYR A 28 5.56 6.83 5.20
C TYR A 28 4.65 7.07 3.98
N THR A 29 4.82 6.31 2.90
CA THR A 29 3.97 6.41 1.70
C THR A 29 2.52 6.05 2.02
N LEU A 30 2.30 4.99 2.80
CA LEU A 30 0.97 4.62 3.27
C LEU A 30 0.37 5.74 4.14
N GLY A 31 1.14 6.29 5.08
CA GLY A 31 0.70 7.41 5.92
C GLY A 31 0.18 8.59 5.10
N GLU A 32 0.92 9.02 4.09
CA GLU A 32 0.50 10.09 3.18
C GLU A 32 -0.75 9.69 2.37
N ARG A 33 -0.79 8.45 1.85
CA ARG A 33 -1.97 7.95 1.12
C ARG A 33 -3.23 8.00 1.99
N PHE A 34 -3.15 7.59 3.26
CA PHE A 34 -4.29 7.63 4.18
C PHE A 34 -4.74 9.07 4.50
N LYS A 35 -3.83 10.03 4.62
CA LYS A 35 -4.20 11.44 4.79
C LYS A 35 -5.03 11.95 3.60
N HIS A 36 -4.63 11.60 2.38
CA HIS A 36 -5.37 11.96 1.17
C HIS A 36 -6.73 11.28 1.09
N THR A 37 -6.83 9.99 1.42
CA THR A 37 -8.14 9.33 1.39
C THR A 37 -9.10 9.91 2.43
N GLN A 38 -8.62 10.27 3.63
CA GLN A 38 -9.44 10.98 4.61
C GLN A 38 -9.90 12.35 4.11
N ALA A 39 -9.02 13.11 3.46
CA ALA A 39 -9.39 14.41 2.86
C ALA A 39 -10.46 14.24 1.77
N VAL A 40 -10.32 13.23 0.90
CA VAL A 40 -11.34 12.87 -0.10
C VAL A 40 -12.66 12.49 0.58
N GLY A 41 -12.63 11.70 1.65
CA GLY A 41 -13.82 11.33 2.41
C GLY A 41 -14.55 12.55 2.99
N ARG A 42 -13.81 13.50 3.59
CA ARG A 42 -14.37 14.77 4.09
C ARG A 42 -14.97 15.60 2.96
N LEU A 43 -14.27 15.72 1.83
CA LEU A 43 -14.76 16.45 0.65
C LEU A 43 -16.06 15.83 0.12
N LYS A 44 -16.12 14.51 0.00
CA LYS A 44 -17.34 13.80 -0.43
C LYS A 44 -18.51 14.08 0.51
N ALA A 45 -18.28 13.99 1.82
CA ALA A 45 -19.31 14.26 2.83
C ALA A 45 -19.79 15.72 2.80
N GLN A 46 -18.91 16.69 2.57
CA GLN A 46 -19.27 18.11 2.48
C GLN A 46 -20.13 18.47 1.26
N HIS A 47 -20.11 17.63 0.22
CA HIS A 47 -20.77 17.88 -1.06
C HIS A 47 -21.81 16.82 -1.42
N ASP A 48 -22.25 16.00 -0.45
CA ASP A 48 -23.22 14.92 -0.64
C ASP A 48 -22.85 13.96 -1.81
N LEU A 49 -21.54 13.76 -2.04
CA LEU A 49 -21.05 12.86 -3.08
C LEU A 49 -21.04 11.41 -2.59
N PRO A 50 -21.28 10.44 -3.49
CA PRO A 50 -21.31 9.03 -3.10
C PRO A 50 -19.94 8.54 -2.59
N PRO A 51 -19.93 7.71 -1.53
CA PRO A 51 -18.69 7.18 -0.95
C PRO A 51 -17.94 6.26 -1.93
N SER A 52 -18.65 5.48 -2.75
CA SER A 52 -18.09 4.60 -3.78
C SER A 52 -18.15 5.25 -5.18
N ASP A 53 -17.17 4.92 -6.01
CA ASP A 53 -17.13 5.25 -7.44
C ASP A 53 -16.62 3.99 -8.18
N PRO A 54 -17.54 3.10 -8.62
CA PRO A 54 -17.19 1.81 -9.19
C PRO A 54 -16.24 1.90 -10.40
N THR A 55 -16.46 2.88 -11.29
CA THR A 55 -15.59 3.09 -12.45
C THR A 55 -14.19 3.54 -12.05
N ARG A 56 -14.07 4.37 -10.99
CA ARG A 56 -12.76 4.74 -10.44
C ARG A 56 -12.08 3.57 -9.76
N GLU A 57 -12.83 2.69 -9.10
CA GLU A 57 -12.32 1.49 -8.43
C GLU A 57 -11.79 0.46 -9.44
N GLU A 58 -12.54 0.16 -10.50
CA GLU A 58 -12.10 -0.73 -11.59
C GLU A 58 -10.78 -0.26 -12.22
N ARG A 59 -10.67 1.02 -12.58
CA ARG A 59 -9.43 1.60 -13.14
C ARG A 59 -8.25 1.54 -12.17
N GLN A 60 -8.48 1.57 -10.86
CA GLN A 60 -7.41 1.41 -9.88
C GLN A 60 -6.88 -0.01 -9.88
N ILE A 61 -7.77 -1.00 -9.93
CA ILE A 61 -7.40 -2.41 -9.96
C ILE A 61 -6.58 -2.71 -11.22
N GLU A 62 -7.07 -2.33 -12.41
CA GLU A 62 -6.36 -2.54 -13.68
C GLU A 62 -4.95 -1.92 -13.66
N ARG A 63 -4.84 -0.66 -13.22
CA ARG A 63 -3.55 0.03 -13.13
C ARG A 63 -2.59 -0.68 -12.16
N LEU A 64 -3.10 -1.25 -11.09
CA LEU A 64 -2.27 -1.92 -10.09
C LEU A 64 -1.84 -3.31 -10.52
N GLU A 65 -2.71 -4.06 -11.21
CA GLU A 65 -2.31 -5.32 -11.86
C GLU A 65 -1.21 -5.08 -12.89
N TRP A 66 -1.25 -3.96 -13.63
CA TRP A 66 -0.17 -3.55 -14.53
C TRP A 66 1.12 -3.17 -13.77
N LEU A 67 1.04 -2.33 -12.73
CA LEU A 67 2.20 -1.95 -11.94
C LEU A 67 2.86 -3.13 -11.24
N ALA A 68 2.09 -4.12 -10.79
CA ALA A 68 2.62 -5.33 -10.19
C ALA A 68 3.48 -6.11 -11.18
N LYS A 69 3.01 -6.26 -12.43
CA LYS A 69 3.78 -6.91 -13.51
C LYS A 69 5.07 -6.16 -13.83
N GLU A 70 5.02 -4.83 -13.94
CA GLU A 70 6.21 -4.01 -14.19
C GLU A 70 7.24 -4.08 -13.05
N ALA A 71 6.78 -4.30 -11.82
CA ALA A 71 7.62 -4.40 -10.62
C ALA A 71 8.11 -5.83 -10.33
N ASP A 72 7.82 -6.80 -11.19
CA ASP A 72 8.07 -8.24 -10.96
C ASP A 72 7.47 -8.74 -9.63
N LEU A 73 6.31 -8.18 -9.27
CA LEU A 73 5.53 -8.55 -8.10
C LEU A 73 4.36 -9.43 -8.52
N ASP A 74 4.12 -10.51 -7.77
CA ASP A 74 2.96 -11.38 -7.99
C ASP A 74 1.66 -10.56 -8.04
N PRO A 75 0.93 -10.52 -9.17
CA PRO A 75 -0.30 -9.76 -9.31
C PRO A 75 -1.37 -10.14 -8.29
N GLU A 76 -1.45 -11.41 -7.90
CA GLU A 76 -2.42 -11.87 -6.90
C GLU A 76 -2.08 -11.33 -5.51
N PHE A 77 -0.80 -11.32 -5.15
CA PHE A 77 -0.33 -10.68 -3.93
C PHE A 77 -0.61 -9.17 -3.94
N ALA A 78 -0.28 -8.47 -5.04
CA ALA A 78 -0.52 -7.04 -5.17
C ALA A 78 -2.00 -6.68 -5.01
N LYS A 79 -2.89 -7.48 -5.60
CA LYS A 79 -4.35 -7.34 -5.48
C LYS A 79 -4.82 -7.54 -4.04
N LYS A 80 -4.36 -8.58 -3.35
CA LYS A 80 -4.70 -8.82 -1.94
C LYS A 80 -4.24 -7.68 -1.04
N PHE A 81 -3.00 -7.20 -1.24
CA PHE A 81 -2.46 -6.09 -0.48
C PHE A 81 -3.28 -4.81 -0.71
N LEU A 82 -3.63 -4.49 -1.95
CA LEU A 82 -4.47 -3.33 -2.25
C LEU A 82 -5.86 -3.45 -1.60
N ASN A 83 -6.51 -4.60 -1.75
CA ASN A 83 -7.85 -4.83 -1.19
C ASN A 83 -7.85 -4.64 0.33
N PHE A 84 -6.77 -5.07 1.00
CA PHE A 84 -6.57 -4.79 2.41
C PHE A 84 -6.49 -3.27 2.70
N ILE A 85 -5.65 -2.53 1.96
CA ILE A 85 -5.53 -1.08 2.13
C ILE A 85 -6.85 -0.34 1.85
N ILE A 86 -7.60 -0.74 0.81
CA ILE A 86 -8.91 -0.13 0.49
C ILE A 86 -9.91 -0.40 1.61
N SER A 87 -10.00 -1.64 2.09
CA SER A 87 -10.89 -2.02 3.20
C SER A 87 -10.61 -1.18 4.45
N GLU A 88 -9.33 -0.94 4.75
CA GLU A 88 -8.91 -0.07 5.85
C GLU A 88 -9.30 1.40 5.65
N VAL A 89 -9.28 1.91 4.43
CA VAL A 89 -9.76 3.27 4.12
C VAL A 89 -11.27 3.38 4.31
N ILE A 90 -12.04 2.42 3.79
CA ILE A 90 -13.52 2.42 3.90
C ILE A 90 -13.93 2.40 5.37
N ARG A 91 -13.32 1.52 6.17
CA ARG A 91 -13.55 1.45 7.63
C ARG A 91 -13.30 2.79 8.34
N HIS A 92 -12.34 3.59 7.88
CA HIS A 92 -12.11 4.93 8.42
C HIS A 92 -13.15 5.95 7.96
N HIS A 93 -13.62 5.88 6.72
CA HIS A 93 -14.69 6.75 6.22
C HIS A 93 -16.02 6.51 6.95
N GLU A 94 -16.40 5.25 7.17
CA GLU A 94 -17.62 4.90 7.91
C GLU A 94 -17.60 5.46 9.35
N LYS A 95 -16.43 5.50 10.00
CA LYS A 95 -16.27 6.11 11.33
C LYS A 95 -16.43 7.64 11.32
N LEU A 96 -16.09 8.31 10.21
CA LEU A 96 -16.22 9.77 10.08
C LEU A 96 -17.64 10.20 9.70
N GLN A 97 -18.47 9.28 9.18
CA GLN A 97 -19.87 9.52 8.82
C GLN A 97 -20.86 9.27 9.98
N ARG A 98 -20.39 8.77 11.13
CA ARG A 98 -21.16 8.68 12.38
C ARG A 98 -20.93 9.93 13.23
#